data_AF-A0A2V9UX43-F1
#
_entry.id   AF-A0A2V9UX43-F1
#
_cell.length_a   1.000
_cell.length_b   1.000
_cell.length_c   1.000
_cell.angle_alpha   90.00
_cell.angle_beta   90.00
_cell.angle_gamma   90.00
#
_symmetry.space_group_name_H-M   'P 1'
#
loop_
_entity.id
_entity.type
_entity.pdbx_description
1 polymer ?
#
loop_
_entity_poly.entity_id
_entity_poly.type
_entity_poly.pdbx_seq_one_letter_code
_entity_poly.pdbx_strand_id
1 'polypeptide(L)'
;MRLILVAFSVATLFSAVGAAQKVRYIDLTGVEQRQPDTPSNSRFDTFSSCGSQEPFPHQAKVSLEWMDTTDLYPHQRIGLEIRVENVGTVSFKLPVHPNLADLQPKSQSERFEYYRLRLPVAAAFSTRAVGVAWLELFGSFSNPDTFVTLESGEWIRVRGEIVAQRWYRNDRPAIASAGMKLFKYVLPVRKKDSAIPSNVRCILGVNGASIPIQMHAQPRP
;
A
#
# COMPACT_ATOMS: atom_id res chain seq x y z
N MET A 1 6.60 -70.80 7.74
CA MET A 1 5.81 -69.85 6.92
C MET A 1 6.32 -68.44 7.22
N ARG A 2 7.11 -67.85 6.31
CA ARG A 2 7.69 -66.50 6.49
C ARG A 2 6.76 -65.49 5.83
N LEU A 3 6.12 -64.62 6.61
CA LEU A 3 5.43 -63.44 6.10
C LEU A 3 6.47 -62.34 5.86
N ILE A 4 6.68 -61.99 4.58
CA ILE A 4 7.44 -60.80 4.19
C ILE A 4 6.44 -59.65 4.15
N LEU A 5 6.52 -58.75 5.13
CA LEU A 5 5.72 -57.54 5.17
C LEU A 5 6.42 -56.49 4.31
N VAL A 6 5.88 -56.23 3.11
CA VAL A 6 6.32 -55.15 2.23
C VAL A 6 5.73 -53.85 2.76
N ALA A 7 6.54 -53.07 3.47
CA ALA A 7 6.17 -51.72 3.88
C ALA A 7 6.32 -50.77 2.68
N PHE A 8 5.19 -50.43 2.05
CA PHE A 8 5.09 -49.38 1.04
C PHE A 8 5.14 -48.03 1.74
N SER A 9 6.35 -47.52 1.98
CA SER A 9 6.55 -46.16 2.48
C SER A 9 6.27 -45.16 1.36
N VAL A 10 5.02 -44.72 1.24
CA VAL A 10 4.64 -43.57 0.42
C VAL A 10 5.26 -42.33 1.06
N ALA A 11 6.49 -42.00 0.64
CA ALA A 11 7.10 -40.72 0.92
C ALA A 11 6.37 -39.66 0.09
N THR A 12 5.34 -39.06 0.69
CA THR A 12 4.74 -37.80 0.21
C THR A 12 5.83 -36.73 0.23
N LEU A 13 6.42 -36.50 -0.94
CA LEU A 13 7.10 -35.25 -1.27
C LEU A 13 6.05 -34.14 -1.19
N PHE A 14 5.92 -33.51 -0.03
CA PHE A 14 5.31 -32.19 0.07
C PHE A 14 6.26 -31.24 -0.64
N SER A 15 6.08 -31.10 -1.96
CA SER A 15 6.55 -29.93 -2.68
C SER A 15 5.95 -28.72 -1.96
N ALA A 16 6.78 -28.01 -1.20
CA ALA A 16 6.48 -26.69 -0.70
C ALA A 16 6.38 -25.75 -1.92
N VAL A 17 5.30 -25.89 -2.68
CA VAL A 17 4.79 -24.79 -3.49
C VAL A 17 4.44 -23.76 -2.43
N GLY A 18 5.33 -22.78 -2.25
CA GLY A 18 5.10 -21.65 -1.36
C GLY A 18 3.74 -21.10 -1.71
N ALA A 19 2.75 -21.44 -0.89
CA ALA A 19 1.40 -20.99 -1.13
C ALA A 19 1.52 -19.48 -0.99
N ALA A 20 1.26 -18.77 -2.08
CA ALA A 20 0.93 -17.39 -2.00
C ALA A 20 -0.16 -17.34 -0.90
N GLN A 21 0.13 -16.70 0.25
CA GLN A 21 -0.75 -16.66 1.41
C GLN A 21 -1.00 -15.22 1.88
N LYS A 22 -2.25 -14.97 2.32
CA LYS A 22 -2.64 -13.72 2.98
C LYS A 22 -1.99 -13.68 4.36
N VAL A 23 -1.14 -12.69 4.58
CA VAL A 23 -0.44 -12.52 5.86
C VAL A 23 -1.22 -11.62 6.81
N ARG A 24 -1.89 -10.58 6.29
CA ARG A 24 -2.65 -9.65 7.13
C ARG A 24 -3.87 -9.05 6.43
N TYR A 25 -4.96 -8.92 7.18
CA TYR A 25 -6.13 -8.13 6.81
C TYR A 25 -6.18 -6.90 7.71
N ILE A 26 -6.35 -5.73 7.10
CA ILE A 26 -6.36 -4.44 7.80
C ILE A 26 -7.66 -3.76 7.42
N ASP A 27 -8.51 -3.49 8.40
CA ASP A 27 -9.77 -2.78 8.21
C ASP A 27 -9.63 -1.35 8.74
N LEU A 28 -9.76 -0.38 7.84
CA LEU A 28 -9.72 1.05 8.11
C LEU A 28 -11.12 1.67 8.11
N THR A 29 -12.18 0.87 8.02
CA THR A 29 -13.57 1.36 8.06
C THR A 29 -13.82 2.07 9.39
N GLY A 30 -14.31 3.31 9.33
CA GLY A 30 -14.55 4.13 10.52
C GLY A 30 -13.28 4.70 11.18
N VAL A 31 -12.08 4.44 10.64
CA VAL A 31 -10.85 5.07 11.12
C VAL A 31 -10.78 6.50 10.57
N GLU A 32 -10.78 7.49 11.47
CA GLU A 32 -10.58 8.89 11.09
C GLU A 32 -9.11 9.10 10.72
N GLN A 33 -8.81 9.04 9.42
CA GLN A 33 -7.47 9.35 8.91
C GLN A 33 -7.29 10.88 8.89
N ARG A 34 -7.07 11.48 10.07
CA ARG A 34 -6.66 12.89 10.13
C ARG A 34 -5.32 13.02 9.44
N GLN A 35 -5.27 13.89 8.43
CA GLN A 35 -4.00 14.31 7.86
C GLN A 35 -3.16 14.87 9.00
N PRO A 36 -2.01 14.27 9.36
CA PRO A 36 -1.09 14.93 10.25
C PRO A 36 -0.69 16.22 9.54
N ASP A 37 -0.77 17.37 10.23
CA ASP A 37 -0.16 18.60 9.77
C ASP A 37 1.26 18.25 9.35
N THR A 38 1.50 18.23 8.04
CA THR A 38 2.81 17.89 7.53
C THR A 38 3.67 19.07 7.94
N PRO A 39 4.58 18.94 8.92
CA PRO A 39 5.29 20.11 9.43
C PRO A 39 5.96 20.78 8.24
N SER A 40 5.83 22.11 8.10
CA SER A 40 6.26 22.89 6.94
C SER A 40 7.75 22.79 6.60
N ASN A 41 8.50 21.97 7.33
CA ASN A 41 9.91 21.65 7.16
C ASN A 41 10.21 20.15 7.16
N SER A 42 9.23 19.25 6.95
CA SER A 42 9.46 17.80 6.95
C SER A 42 10.29 17.34 5.76
N ARG A 43 11.39 16.64 6.02
CA ARG A 43 12.18 15.92 5.01
C ARG A 43 11.50 14.57 4.75
N PHE A 44 11.34 14.21 3.48
CA PHE A 44 10.71 12.95 3.08
C PHE A 44 11.55 12.25 2.01
N ASP A 45 11.86 10.98 2.24
CA ASP A 45 12.38 10.09 1.20
C ASP A 45 11.20 9.36 0.55
N THR A 46 11.14 9.37 -0.79
CA THR A 46 10.13 8.62 -1.54
C THR A 46 10.75 7.34 -2.07
N PHE A 47 10.19 6.19 -1.72
CA PHE A 47 10.75 4.87 -2.07
C PHE A 47 10.12 4.25 -3.33
N SER A 48 9.25 4.98 -4.04
CA SER A 48 8.21 4.37 -4.88
C SER A 48 8.39 4.46 -6.40
N SER A 49 9.55 4.79 -6.94
CA SER A 49 9.74 4.74 -8.40
C SER A 49 11.21 4.66 -8.79
N CYS A 50 11.69 3.45 -9.05
CA CYS A 50 12.88 3.27 -9.88
C CYS A 50 12.44 3.04 -11.34
N GLY A 51 13.23 3.56 -12.30
CA GLY A 51 12.96 3.46 -13.75
C GLY A 51 12.98 2.02 -14.28
N SER A 52 12.75 1.84 -15.58
CA SER A 52 12.37 0.53 -16.16
C SER A 52 13.51 -0.40 -16.61
N GLN A 53 14.77 -0.21 -16.19
CA GLN A 53 15.92 -0.83 -16.87
C GLN A 53 16.69 -1.93 -16.12
N GLU A 54 16.32 -2.30 -14.89
CA GLU A 54 16.97 -3.43 -14.19
C GLU A 54 15.93 -4.39 -13.59
N PRO A 55 16.24 -5.69 -13.42
CA PRO A 55 15.38 -6.59 -12.67
C PRO A 55 15.37 -6.16 -11.19
N PHE A 56 14.32 -5.46 -10.78
CA PHE A 56 14.18 -5.04 -9.39
C PHE A 56 13.87 -6.27 -8.52
N PRO A 57 14.70 -6.59 -7.51
CA PRO A 57 14.45 -7.74 -6.63
C PRO A 57 13.23 -7.52 -5.73
N HIS A 58 12.93 -6.25 -5.40
CA HIS A 58 11.73 -5.86 -4.66
C HIS A 58 10.66 -5.39 -5.63
N GLN A 59 9.57 -6.15 -5.75
CA GLN A 59 8.44 -5.80 -6.61
C GLN A 59 7.14 -5.97 -5.83
N ALA A 60 6.30 -4.94 -5.85
CA ALA A 60 4.99 -4.95 -5.21
C ALA A 60 3.90 -4.82 -6.26
N LYS A 61 3.05 -5.84 -6.40
CA LYS A 61 1.83 -5.76 -7.19
C LYS A 61 0.72 -5.17 -6.34
N VAL A 62 0.10 -4.10 -6.83
CA VAL A 62 -0.99 -3.42 -6.11
C VAL A 62 -2.29 -3.55 -6.92
N SER A 63 -3.26 -4.24 -6.34
CA SER A 63 -4.55 -4.52 -6.97
C SER A 63 -5.67 -3.78 -6.24
N LEU A 64 -6.56 -3.15 -7.01
CA LEU A 64 -7.88 -2.75 -6.52
C LEU A 64 -8.82 -3.94 -6.70
N GLU A 65 -9.12 -4.63 -5.61
CA GLU A 65 -9.83 -5.92 -5.63
C GLU A 65 -11.35 -5.74 -5.56
N TRP A 66 -11.82 -4.70 -4.86
CA TRP A 66 -13.23 -4.44 -4.68
C TRP A 66 -13.52 -2.96 -4.44
N MET A 67 -14.71 -2.53 -4.88
CA MET A 67 -15.33 -1.24 -4.60
C MET A 67 -16.83 -1.46 -4.31
N ASP A 68 -17.40 -0.67 -3.41
CA ASP A 68 -18.83 -0.72 -3.09
C ASP A 68 -19.75 -0.25 -4.22
N THR A 69 -19.26 0.65 -5.07
CA THR A 69 -19.93 1.14 -6.28
C THR A 69 -18.93 1.35 -7.42
N THR A 70 -19.37 1.12 -8.65
CA THR A 70 -18.66 1.51 -9.87
C THR A 70 -19.16 2.83 -10.44
N ASP A 71 -20.31 3.33 -9.97
CA ASP A 71 -20.86 4.63 -10.32
C ASP A 71 -20.46 5.64 -9.25
N LEU A 72 -19.48 6.48 -9.58
CA LEU A 72 -18.90 7.44 -8.65
C LEU A 72 -19.53 8.81 -8.85
N TYR A 73 -19.91 9.43 -7.74
CA TYR A 73 -20.36 10.82 -7.67
C TYR A 73 -19.34 11.72 -6.92
N PRO A 74 -19.29 13.02 -7.22
CA PRO A 74 -18.38 13.94 -6.53
C PRO A 74 -18.66 13.95 -5.03
N HIS A 75 -17.58 13.94 -4.23
CA HIS A 75 -17.63 13.93 -2.76
C HIS A 75 -18.34 12.72 -2.13
N GLN A 76 -18.68 11.70 -2.93
CA GLN A 76 -19.21 10.46 -2.41
C GLN A 76 -18.12 9.73 -1.61
N ARG A 77 -18.55 9.17 -0.46
CA ARG A 77 -17.76 8.21 0.30
C ARG A 77 -17.93 6.83 -0.31
N ILE A 78 -16.80 6.18 -0.58
CA ILE A 78 -16.72 4.93 -1.32
C ILE A 78 -15.87 3.96 -0.50
N GLY A 79 -16.43 2.79 -0.18
CA GLY A 79 -15.72 1.66 0.39
C GLY A 79 -14.93 0.91 -0.67
N LEU A 80 -13.71 0.49 -0.34
CA LEU A 80 -12.85 -0.27 -1.25
C LEU A 80 -11.91 -1.23 -0.54
N GLU A 81 -11.36 -2.17 -1.31
CA GLU A 81 -10.36 -3.14 -0.85
C GLU A 81 -9.15 -3.17 -1.80
N ILE A 82 -7.95 -3.01 -1.23
CA ILE A 82 -6.67 -3.02 -1.95
C ILE A 82 -5.83 -4.20 -1.46
N ARG A 83 -5.24 -4.94 -2.39
CA ARG A 83 -4.23 -5.97 -2.11
C ARG A 83 -2.85 -5.44 -2.49
N VAL A 84 -1.88 -5.63 -1.59
CA VAL A 84 -0.46 -5.38 -1.86
C VAL A 84 0.28 -6.70 -1.71
N GLU A 85 0.83 -7.20 -2.81
CA GLU A 85 1.49 -8.50 -2.92
C GLU A 85 2.96 -8.33 -3.27
N ASN A 86 3.83 -9.09 -2.63
CA ASN A 86 5.22 -9.20 -3.06
C ASN A 86 5.32 -10.17 -4.22
N VAL A 87 5.55 -9.65 -5.42
CA VAL A 87 5.79 -10.44 -6.65
C VAL A 87 7.27 -10.47 -7.02
N GLY A 88 8.12 -9.88 -6.18
CA GLY A 88 9.58 -9.92 -6.31
C GLY A 88 10.18 -11.18 -5.72
N THR A 89 11.51 -11.26 -5.78
CA THR A 89 12.28 -12.41 -5.26
C THR A 89 12.85 -12.16 -3.86
N VAL A 90 12.74 -10.94 -3.35
CA VAL A 90 13.26 -10.55 -2.03
C VAL A 90 12.14 -10.00 -1.16
N SER A 91 12.13 -10.37 0.11
CA SER A 91 11.15 -9.86 1.07
C SER A 91 11.29 -8.36 1.32
N PHE A 92 10.18 -7.72 1.72
CA PHE A 92 10.18 -6.32 2.11
C PHE A 92 9.18 -6.06 3.25
N LYS A 93 9.41 -4.98 4.00
CA LYS A 93 8.55 -4.58 5.12
C LYS A 93 7.56 -3.52 4.69
N LEU A 94 6.30 -3.68 5.09
CA LEU A 94 5.25 -2.68 4.90
C LEU A 94 4.72 -2.16 6.24
N PRO A 95 4.51 -0.83 6.37
CA PRO A 95 3.74 -0.26 7.46
C PRO A 95 2.29 -0.77 7.44
N VAL A 96 1.74 -1.12 8.61
CA VAL A 96 0.38 -1.70 8.74
C VAL A 96 -0.44 -1.10 9.88
N HIS A 97 0.08 -0.09 10.57
CA HIS A 97 -0.64 0.57 11.66
C HIS A 97 -1.65 1.62 11.11
N PRO A 98 -2.90 1.66 11.59
CA PRO A 98 -3.94 2.52 11.00
C PRO A 98 -3.80 4.01 11.35
N ASN A 99 -3.15 4.34 12.46
CA ASN A 99 -3.13 5.71 13.00
C ASN A 99 -1.69 6.16 13.32
N LEU A 100 -1.32 7.38 12.92
CA LEU A 100 -0.01 7.94 13.23
C LEU A 100 0.11 8.39 14.69
N ALA A 101 -0.98 8.88 15.29
CA ALA A 101 -0.95 9.45 16.64
C ALA A 101 -0.44 8.45 17.68
N ASP A 102 -0.79 7.18 17.52
CA ASP A 102 -0.39 6.08 18.41
C ASP A 102 1.12 5.77 18.32
N LEU A 103 1.79 6.27 17.28
CA LEU A 103 3.24 6.11 17.09
C LEU A 103 4.03 7.33 17.56
N GLN A 104 3.36 8.46 17.82
CA GLN A 104 4.06 9.69 18.18
C GLN A 104 4.70 9.57 19.58
N PRO A 105 5.91 10.11 19.77
CA PRO A 105 6.49 10.18 21.10
C PRO A 105 5.65 11.08 22.00
N LYS A 106 5.78 10.89 23.32
CA LYS A 106 5.08 11.73 24.31
C LYS A 106 5.53 13.19 24.24
N SER A 107 6.81 13.43 23.93
CA SER A 107 7.35 14.77 23.75
C SER A 107 7.68 15.06 22.29
N GLN A 108 7.24 16.23 21.79
CA GLN A 108 7.55 16.69 20.43
C GLN A 108 9.04 17.06 20.22
N SER A 109 9.81 17.20 21.31
CA SER A 109 11.27 17.41 21.23
C SER A 109 12.05 16.13 21.00
N GLU A 110 11.43 14.96 21.19
CA GLU A 110 12.05 13.67 20.96
C GLU A 110 12.20 13.39 19.47
N ARG A 111 13.28 12.68 19.12
CA ARG A 111 13.47 12.24 17.74
C ARG A 111 12.42 11.18 17.41
N PHE A 112 11.59 11.47 16.42
CA PHE A 112 10.56 10.57 15.91
C PHE A 112 10.85 10.19 14.46
N GLU A 113 11.08 8.90 14.22
CA GLU A 113 11.26 8.33 12.89
C GLU A 113 10.08 7.40 12.59
N TYR A 114 9.41 7.63 11.46
CA TYR A 114 8.27 6.82 11.05
C TYR A 114 8.21 6.67 9.53
N TYR A 115 7.44 5.68 9.12
CA TYR A 115 7.19 5.32 7.73
C TYR A 115 5.70 5.47 7.46
N ARG A 116 5.39 5.98 6.27
CA ARG A 116 4.02 6.17 5.80
C ARG A 116 3.83 5.47 4.48
N LEU A 117 2.89 4.55 4.43
CA LEU A 117 2.44 3.86 3.23
C LEU A 117 1.15 4.53 2.77
N ARG A 118 1.17 5.14 1.58
CA ARG A 118 -0.03 5.61 0.88
C ARG A 118 -0.42 4.61 -0.18
N LEU A 119 -1.71 4.27 -0.23
CA LEU A 119 -2.32 3.46 -1.26
C LEU A 119 -3.25 4.33 -2.11
N PRO A 120 -2.71 5.12 -3.06
CA PRO A 120 -3.52 5.97 -3.91
C PRO A 120 -4.43 5.17 -4.83
N VAL A 121 -5.64 5.68 -5.02
CA VAL A 121 -6.58 5.24 -6.05
C VAL A 121 -6.63 6.33 -7.11
N ALA A 122 -6.41 5.96 -8.36
CA ALA A 122 -6.46 6.86 -9.51
C ALA A 122 -7.49 6.35 -10.52
N ALA A 123 -8.19 7.28 -11.15
CA ALA A 123 -9.06 7.01 -12.29
C ALA A 123 -8.30 7.39 -13.56
N ALA A 124 -8.00 6.39 -14.40
CA ALA A 124 -7.34 6.56 -15.68
C ALA A 124 -8.37 6.72 -16.81
N PHE A 125 -8.21 7.78 -17.58
CA PHE A 125 -8.86 8.02 -18.87
C PHE A 125 -7.83 7.82 -19.99
N SER A 126 -8.29 7.73 -21.24
CA SER A 126 -7.45 7.42 -22.41
C SER A 126 -6.12 8.18 -22.52
N THR A 127 -6.01 9.40 -21.97
CA THR A 127 -4.79 10.22 -22.06
C THR A 127 -4.29 10.76 -20.72
N ARG A 128 -5.03 10.57 -19.61
CA ARG A 128 -4.73 11.20 -18.30
C ARG A 128 -5.24 10.35 -17.16
N ALA A 129 -4.56 10.39 -16.02
CA ALA A 129 -5.06 9.84 -14.76
C ALA A 129 -5.32 10.96 -13.75
N VAL A 130 -6.38 10.82 -12.96
CA VAL A 130 -6.70 11.72 -11.85
C VAL A 130 -6.64 10.93 -10.55
N GLY A 131 -5.84 11.42 -9.59
CA GLY A 131 -5.85 10.86 -8.24
C GLY A 131 -7.19 11.16 -7.57
N VAL A 132 -7.92 10.10 -7.19
CA VAL A 132 -9.23 10.18 -6.57
C VAL A 132 -9.06 10.45 -5.08
N ALA A 133 -8.32 9.59 -4.40
CA ALA A 133 -7.98 9.65 -2.98
C ALA A 133 -6.88 8.63 -2.65
N TRP A 134 -6.62 8.35 -1.38
CA TRP A 134 -5.71 7.31 -0.92
C TRP A 134 -6.09 6.81 0.47
N LEU A 135 -5.71 5.57 0.79
CA LEU A 135 -5.65 5.07 2.16
C LEU A 135 -4.23 5.26 2.71
N GLU A 136 -4.09 5.48 4.02
CA GLU A 136 -2.80 5.56 4.69
C GLU A 136 -2.58 4.48 5.75
N LEU A 137 -1.35 3.99 5.85
CA LEU A 137 -0.86 3.13 6.92
C LEU A 137 0.48 3.67 7.42
N PHE A 138 0.80 3.38 8.67
CA PHE A 138 1.96 3.93 9.38
C PHE A 138 2.77 2.83 10.05
N GLY A 139 4.02 3.13 10.34
CA GLY A 139 4.91 2.22 11.04
C GLY A 139 6.13 2.95 11.59
N SER A 140 6.70 2.43 12.66
CA SER A 140 7.94 2.95 13.24
C SER A 140 8.83 1.78 13.67
N PHE A 141 10.12 1.84 13.38
CA PHE A 141 11.04 0.76 13.79
C PHE A 141 11.26 0.69 15.30
N SER A 142 10.91 1.74 16.05
CA SER A 142 10.82 1.66 17.51
C SER A 142 9.63 0.82 17.99
N ASN A 143 8.65 0.56 17.13
CA ASN A 143 7.50 -0.29 17.39
C ASN A 143 7.35 -1.36 16.28
N PRO A 144 8.12 -2.46 16.34
CA PRO A 144 8.23 -3.41 15.23
C PRO A 144 6.90 -4.06 14.82
N ASP A 145 5.91 -4.16 15.71
CA ASP A 145 4.59 -4.75 15.45
C ASP A 145 3.74 -3.93 14.46
N THR A 146 4.19 -2.71 14.18
CA THR A 146 3.60 -1.78 13.20
C THR A 146 4.07 -2.06 11.77
N PHE A 147 4.94 -3.06 11.58
CA PHE A 147 5.36 -3.56 10.29
C PHE A 147 4.93 -5.01 10.10
N VAL A 148 4.76 -5.38 8.83
CA VAL A 148 4.73 -6.78 8.40
C VAL A 148 5.82 -6.99 7.37
N THR A 149 6.50 -8.13 7.42
CA THR A 149 7.37 -8.57 6.33
C THR A 149 6.51 -9.36 5.36
N LEU A 150 6.64 -9.08 4.06
CA LEU A 150 6.05 -9.88 3.00
C LEU A 150 7.17 -10.65 2.29
N GLU A 151 7.16 -11.98 2.45
CA GLU A 151 7.95 -12.91 1.63
C GLU A 151 7.41 -12.96 0.19
N SER A 152 8.18 -13.55 -0.73
CA SER A 152 7.73 -13.69 -2.12
C SER A 152 6.40 -14.46 -2.19
N GLY A 153 5.41 -13.90 -2.89
CA GLY A 153 4.05 -14.44 -3.02
C GLY A 153 3.12 -14.08 -1.87
N GLU A 154 3.59 -13.49 -0.78
CA GLU A 154 2.74 -13.06 0.33
C GLU A 154 2.08 -11.70 0.07
N TRP A 155 0.93 -11.47 0.70
CA TRP A 155 0.22 -10.19 0.58
C TRP A 155 -0.46 -9.74 1.86
N ILE A 156 -0.68 -8.42 1.92
CA ILE A 156 -1.68 -7.80 2.79
C ILE A 156 -2.92 -7.43 1.99
N ARG A 157 -4.01 -7.24 2.73
CA ARG A 157 -5.28 -6.73 2.22
C ARG A 157 -5.76 -5.60 3.12
N VAL A 158 -6.12 -4.48 2.52
CA VAL A 158 -6.49 -3.25 3.20
C VAL A 158 -7.88 -2.85 2.73
N ARG A 159 -8.85 -2.87 3.64
CA ARG A 159 -10.20 -2.34 3.41
C ARG A 159 -10.29 -0.95 4.04
N GLY A 160 -11.01 -0.04 3.41
CA GLY A 160 -11.27 1.27 3.98
C GLY A 160 -12.26 2.08 3.15
N GLU A 161 -12.47 3.31 3.57
CA GLU A 161 -13.33 4.25 2.88
C GLU A 161 -12.52 5.46 2.40
N ILE A 162 -12.82 5.94 1.20
CA ILE A 162 -12.25 7.17 0.67
C ILE A 162 -13.36 8.13 0.27
N VAL A 163 -13.04 9.43 0.31
CA VAL A 163 -13.89 10.47 -0.30
C VAL A 163 -13.19 10.95 -1.56
N ALA A 164 -13.86 10.84 -2.71
CA ALA A 164 -13.31 11.30 -3.97
C ALA A 164 -13.08 12.83 -3.95
N GLN A 165 -11.81 13.25 -3.96
CA GLN A 165 -11.44 14.67 -3.78
C GLN A 165 -11.35 15.45 -5.10
N ARG A 166 -11.09 14.76 -6.21
CA ARG A 166 -10.90 15.38 -7.53
C ARG A 166 -11.89 14.82 -8.53
N TRP A 167 -12.39 15.71 -9.37
CA TRP A 167 -13.49 15.39 -10.26
C TRP A 167 -13.30 15.91 -11.69
N TYR A 168 -14.03 15.30 -12.63
CA TYR A 168 -14.06 15.73 -14.02
C TYR A 168 -15.34 16.51 -14.33
N ARG A 169 -15.29 17.40 -15.33
CA ARG A 169 -16.43 18.27 -15.66
C ARG A 169 -17.60 17.56 -16.33
N ASN A 170 -17.37 16.37 -16.87
CA ASN A 170 -18.32 15.63 -17.69
C ASN A 170 -18.34 14.16 -17.24
N ASP A 171 -19.50 13.54 -17.38
CA ASP A 171 -19.70 12.11 -17.22
C ASP A 171 -18.79 11.35 -18.16
N ARG A 172 -18.06 10.36 -17.62
CA ARG A 172 -17.18 9.54 -18.44
C ARG A 172 -16.77 8.22 -17.78
N PRO A 173 -16.58 7.18 -18.59
CA PRO A 173 -15.97 5.94 -18.12
C PRO A 173 -14.47 6.16 -17.82
N ALA A 174 -13.97 5.44 -16.84
CA ALA A 174 -12.56 5.38 -16.47
C ALA A 174 -12.18 3.98 -15.98
N ILE A 175 -10.88 3.74 -15.85
CA ILE A 175 -10.35 2.56 -15.16
C ILE A 175 -9.77 3.01 -13.82
N ALA A 176 -10.38 2.57 -12.73
CA ALA A 176 -9.87 2.77 -11.38
C ALA A 176 -8.75 1.76 -11.10
N SER A 177 -7.59 2.26 -10.68
CA SER A 177 -6.47 1.43 -10.25
C SER A 177 -5.87 1.93 -8.95
N ALA A 178 -5.27 1.01 -8.20
CA ALA A 178 -4.54 1.30 -6.98
C ALA A 178 -3.04 1.32 -7.26
N GLY A 179 -2.31 2.15 -6.50
CA GLY A 179 -0.86 2.17 -6.48
C GLY A 179 -0.32 2.16 -5.06
N MET A 180 0.99 2.31 -4.93
CA MET A 180 1.66 2.37 -3.63
C MET A 180 2.73 3.46 -3.61
N LYS A 181 2.80 4.21 -2.51
CA LYS A 181 3.90 5.12 -2.21
C LYS A 181 4.34 4.95 -0.77
N LEU A 182 5.60 4.57 -0.57
CA LEU A 182 6.21 4.46 0.76
C LEU A 182 7.12 5.66 1.00
N PHE A 183 6.96 6.27 2.17
CA PHE A 183 7.71 7.43 2.61
C PHE A 183 8.38 7.18 3.95
N LYS A 184 9.56 7.77 4.16
CA LYS A 184 10.22 7.87 5.47
C LYS A 184 10.20 9.31 5.95
N TYR A 185 9.92 9.49 7.24
CA TYR A 185 9.90 10.77 7.94
C TYR A 185 10.80 10.72 9.18
N VAL A 186 11.51 11.81 9.44
CA VAL A 186 12.31 12.00 10.66
C VAL A 186 12.05 13.41 11.22
N LEU A 187 11.68 13.48 12.50
CA LEU A 187 11.38 14.70 13.25
C LEU A 187 12.19 14.73 14.56
N PRO A 188 12.52 15.91 15.13
CA PRO A 188 12.48 17.22 14.47
C PRO A 188 13.58 17.32 13.39
N VAL A 189 13.33 18.14 12.37
CA VAL A 189 14.29 18.32 11.27
C VAL A 189 15.49 19.14 11.77
N ARG A 190 16.62 18.48 12.00
CA ARG A 190 17.88 19.17 12.31
C ARG A 190 18.28 20.02 11.08
N LYS A 191 18.18 21.35 11.21
CA LYS A 191 18.68 22.33 10.22
C LYS A 191 20.20 22.18 10.09
N LYS A 192 20.68 21.30 9.20
CA LYS A 192 21.92 21.51 8.40
C LYS A 192 22.31 20.39 7.44
N ASP A 193 21.77 19.18 7.55
CA ASP A 193 22.26 18.11 6.68
C ASP A 193 21.54 18.14 5.33
N SER A 194 22.14 18.78 4.33
CA SER A 194 21.74 18.65 2.93
C SER A 194 21.71 17.17 2.55
N ALA A 195 20.54 16.68 2.14
CA ALA A 195 20.30 15.35 1.59
C ALA A 195 20.83 14.17 2.44
N ILE A 196 19.94 13.46 3.13
CA ILE A 196 20.25 12.09 3.53
C ILE A 196 20.33 11.29 2.22
N PRO A 197 21.46 10.63 1.89
CA PRO A 197 21.53 9.80 0.70
C PRO A 197 20.44 8.73 0.77
N SER A 198 19.58 8.71 -0.25
CA SER A 198 18.55 7.69 -0.40
C SER A 198 19.24 6.35 -0.68
N ASN A 199 19.62 5.59 0.36
CA ASN A 199 20.06 4.19 0.21
C ASN A 199 18.86 3.29 -0.12
N VAL A 200 18.04 3.72 -1.07
CA VAL A 200 16.73 3.14 -1.33
C VAL A 200 16.92 1.99 -2.29
N ARG A 201 16.88 0.77 -1.73
CA ARG A 201 16.36 -0.37 -2.48
C ARG A 201 14.93 -0.02 -2.88
N CYS A 202 14.73 0.45 -4.10
CA CYS A 202 13.40 0.76 -4.62
C CYS A 202 12.50 -0.47 -4.61
N ILE A 203 11.24 -0.27 -4.25
CA ILE A 203 10.19 -1.25 -4.53
C ILE A 203 9.55 -0.84 -5.85
N LEU A 204 9.72 -1.66 -6.88
CA LEU A 204 9.03 -1.44 -8.15
C LEU A 204 7.53 -1.68 -7.95
N GLY A 205 6.72 -0.66 -8.23
CA GLY A 205 5.27 -0.82 -8.28
C GLY A 205 4.84 -1.47 -9.59
N VAL A 206 4.14 -2.60 -9.50
CA VAL A 206 3.53 -3.31 -10.63
C VAL A 206 2.02 -3.13 -10.54
N ASN A 207 1.39 -2.78 -11.66
CA ASN A 207 -0.06 -2.65 -11.71
C ASN A 207 -0.74 -4.02 -11.51
N GLY A 208 -1.67 -4.07 -10.56
CA GLY A 208 -2.53 -5.23 -10.32
C GLY A 208 -3.89 -5.10 -10.98
N ALA A 209 -4.89 -5.75 -10.38
CA ALA A 209 -6.28 -5.65 -10.83
C ALA A 209 -6.78 -4.20 -10.76
N SER A 210 -7.65 -3.87 -11.70
CA SER A 210 -8.27 -2.55 -11.87
C SER A 210 -9.75 -2.73 -12.20
N ILE A 211 -10.56 -1.72 -11.90
CA ILE A 211 -12.02 -1.81 -11.97
C ILE A 211 -12.52 -0.73 -12.93
N PRO A 212 -13.28 -1.08 -13.98
CA PRO A 212 -14.00 -0.12 -14.79
C PRO A 212 -15.01 0.63 -13.91
N ILE A 213 -15.01 1.96 -14.01
CA ILE A 213 -15.92 2.84 -13.27
C ILE A 213 -16.57 3.86 -14.20
N GLN A 214 -17.72 4.36 -13.79
CA GLN A 214 -18.37 5.52 -14.37
C GLN A 214 -18.22 6.70 -13.40
N MET A 215 -17.66 7.82 -13.88
CA MET A 215 -17.56 9.04 -13.08
C MET A 215 -18.58 10.05 -13.58
N HIS A 216 -19.50 10.50 -12.72
CA HIS A 216 -20.56 11.48 -13.03
C HIS A 216 -20.19 12.91 -12.69
N ALA A 217 -20.26 13.85 -13.62
CA ALA A 217 -19.96 15.26 -13.41
C ALA A 217 -20.61 15.87 -12.14
N GLN A 218 -19.94 16.86 -11.56
CA GLN A 218 -20.56 17.66 -10.51
C GLN A 218 -21.76 18.42 -11.09
N PRO A 219 -22.95 18.33 -10.47
CA PRO A 219 -24.09 19.14 -10.88
C PRO A 219 -23.69 20.61 -10.87
N ARG A 220 -23.96 21.32 -11.96
CA ARG A 220 -23.79 22.78 -11.96
C ARG A 220 -24.82 23.36 -10.99
N PRO A 221 -24.44 24.32 -10.14
CA PRO A 221 -25.39 25.02 -9.28
C PRO A 221 -26.44 25.77 -10.10
#